data_AF-A0A6A7AMU5-F1
#
_entry.id   AF-A0A6A7AMU5-F1
#
_cell.length_a   1.000
_cell.length_b   1.000
_cell.length_c   1.000
_cell.angle_alpha   90.00
_cell.angle_beta   90.00
_cell.angle_gamma   90.00
#
_symmetry.space_group_name_H-M   'P 1'
#
loop_
_entity.id
_entity.type
_entity.pdbx_description
1 polymer ?
#
loop_
_entity_poly.entity_id
_entity_poly.type
_entity_poly.pdbx_seq_one_letter_code
_entity_poly.pdbx_strand_id
1 'polypeptide(L)'
;MGDLGDFVATQVKLAQRDLNELLMLHPEERRCEAIPLLRLYKMEDNHANNQGGWSFLKDPRNAEILQCGKSGAGQWLMDRIIEHEWLSDEFLSLAKSGRIKWQRKRVEQYFHDVDSFLEKLLLLVHITSG
;
A
#
# COMPACT_ATOMS: atom_id res chain seq x y z
N MET A 1 4.70 -16.95 -30.02
CA MET A 1 3.59 -17.21 -29.08
C MET A 1 4.24 -17.33 -27.72
N GLY A 2 4.02 -16.39 -26.81
CA GLY A 2 4.59 -16.45 -25.46
C GLY A 2 3.91 -17.55 -24.66
N ASP A 3 4.70 -18.34 -23.95
CA ASP A 3 4.23 -19.40 -23.06
C ASP A 3 3.45 -18.78 -21.88
N LEU A 4 2.57 -19.54 -21.22
CA LEU A 4 1.85 -19.10 -20.02
C LEU A 4 2.82 -18.58 -18.94
N GLY A 5 4.02 -19.17 -18.86
CA GLY A 5 5.10 -18.71 -17.99
C GLY A 5 5.54 -17.27 -18.28
N ASP A 6 5.68 -16.88 -19.54
CA ASP A 6 6.06 -15.51 -19.93
C ASP A 6 4.97 -14.51 -19.58
N PHE A 7 3.71 -14.91 -19.75
CA PHE A 7 2.56 -14.09 -19.37
C PHE A 7 2.52 -13.85 -17.86
N VAL A 8 2.64 -14.91 -17.04
CA VAL A 8 2.66 -14.80 -15.57
C VAL A 8 3.84 -13.94 -15.12
N ALA A 9 5.04 -14.17 -15.65
CA ALA A 9 6.21 -13.36 -15.32
C ALA A 9 6.01 -11.87 -15.65
N THR A 10 5.32 -11.57 -16.76
CA THR A 10 4.97 -10.20 -17.13
C THR A 10 3.98 -9.58 -16.15
N GLN A 11 2.92 -10.30 -15.78
CA GLN A 11 1.93 -9.79 -14.80
C GLN A 11 2.57 -9.55 -13.42
N VAL A 12 3.47 -10.43 -12.97
CA VAL A 12 4.21 -10.24 -11.72
C VAL A 12 5.09 -8.98 -11.78
N LYS A 13 5.80 -8.75 -12.89
CA LYS A 13 6.61 -7.52 -13.06
C LYS A 13 5.75 -6.26 -13.01
N LEU A 14 4.59 -6.28 -13.68
CA LEU A 14 3.65 -5.16 -13.66
C LEU A 14 3.12 -4.92 -12.24
N ALA A 15 2.69 -5.97 -11.53
CA ALA A 15 2.23 -5.84 -10.15
C ALA A 15 3.32 -5.30 -9.22
N GLN A 16 4.58 -5.72 -9.39
CA GLN A 16 5.69 -5.18 -8.60
C GLN A 16 5.96 -3.69 -8.86
N ARG A 17 5.81 -3.24 -10.12
CA ARG A 17 5.92 -1.83 -10.48
C ARG A 17 4.77 -1.03 -9.88
N ASP A 18 3.54 -1.47 -10.07
CA ASP A 18 2.36 -0.76 -9.57
C ASP A 18 2.40 -0.69 -8.03
N LEU A 19 2.89 -1.74 -7.36
CA LEU A 19 3.12 -1.73 -5.92
C LEU A 19 4.14 -0.65 -5.50
N ASN A 20 5.20 -0.41 -6.27
CA ASN A 20 6.16 0.67 -5.98
C ASN A 20 5.51 2.06 -6.13
N GLU A 21 4.67 2.22 -7.15
CA GLU A 21 3.95 3.46 -7.40
C GLU A 21 2.95 3.76 -6.26
N LEU A 22 2.21 2.75 -5.81
CA LEU A 22 1.30 2.86 -4.65
C LEU A 22 2.03 3.17 -3.34
N LEU A 23 3.25 2.66 -3.18
CA LEU A 23 4.08 2.93 -2.01
C LEU A 23 4.84 4.26 -2.12
N MET A 24 4.66 5.00 -3.21
CA MET A 24 5.23 6.32 -3.44
C MET A 24 6.76 6.30 -3.25
N LEU A 25 7.41 5.32 -3.89
CA LEU A 25 8.86 5.16 -3.86
C LEU A 25 9.49 5.96 -4.98
N HIS A 26 10.50 6.76 -4.65
CA HIS A 26 11.37 7.39 -5.62
C HIS A 26 12.25 6.32 -6.31
N PRO A 27 12.62 6.45 -7.60
CA PRO A 27 13.48 5.49 -8.29
C PRO A 27 14.83 5.19 -7.60
N GLU A 28 15.34 6.16 -6.85
CA GLU A 28 16.58 6.05 -6.08
C GLU A 28 16.39 5.40 -4.70
N GLU A 29 15.14 5.26 -4.23
CA GLU A 29 14.84 4.64 -2.95
C GLU A 29 14.76 3.13 -3.07
N ARG A 30 15.44 2.44 -2.15
CA ARG A 30 15.27 1.01 -2.00
C ARG A 30 14.06 0.73 -1.13
N ARG A 31 13.18 -0.15 -1.60
CA ARG A 31 11.97 -0.58 -0.87
C ARG A 31 12.27 -1.03 0.58
N CYS A 32 13.37 -1.72 0.81
CA CYS A 32 13.76 -2.20 2.13
C CYS A 32 14.24 -1.11 3.10
N GLU A 33 14.60 0.07 2.58
CA GLU A 33 15.02 1.22 3.36
C GLU A 33 13.83 2.17 3.60
N ALA A 34 12.96 2.33 2.60
CA ALA A 34 11.80 3.20 2.68
C ALA A 34 10.62 2.59 3.46
N ILE A 35 10.38 1.28 3.33
CA ILE A 35 9.15 0.64 3.83
C ILE A 35 9.41 -0.09 5.16
N PRO A 36 8.55 0.12 6.18
CA PRO A 36 8.67 -0.58 7.44
C PRO A 36 8.49 -2.09 7.25
N LEU A 37 9.35 -2.86 7.90
CA LEU A 37 9.29 -4.31 7.85
C LEU A 37 8.13 -4.84 8.70
N LEU A 38 7.08 -5.33 8.05
CA LEU A 38 5.99 -6.04 8.71
C LEU A 38 6.33 -7.53 8.84
N ARG A 39 6.50 -8.00 10.07
CA ARG A 39 6.75 -9.42 10.38
C ARG A 39 5.43 -10.20 10.35
N LEU A 40 4.87 -10.39 9.16
CA LEU A 40 3.57 -11.05 8.96
C LEU A 40 3.48 -12.43 9.64
N TYR A 41 4.59 -13.18 9.70
CA TYR A 41 4.65 -14.49 10.35
C TYR A 41 4.41 -14.47 11.87
N LYS A 42 4.50 -13.30 12.51
CA LYS A 42 4.19 -13.11 13.94
C LYS A 42 2.76 -12.63 14.17
N MET A 43 2.04 -12.27 13.11
CA MET A 43 0.68 -11.78 13.25
C MET A 43 -0.26 -12.92 13.55
N GLU A 44 -1.17 -12.68 14.48
CA GLU A 44 -2.21 -13.63 14.87
C GLU A 44 -3.55 -13.23 14.25
N ASP A 45 -4.37 -14.20 13.88
CA ASP A 45 -5.77 -13.97 13.51
C ASP A 45 -6.68 -14.60 14.56
N ASN A 46 -7.92 -14.11 14.62
CA ASN A 46 -8.98 -14.68 15.44
C ASN A 46 -10.00 -15.39 14.55
N HIS A 47 -9.77 -16.67 14.28
CA HIS A 47 -10.66 -17.49 13.45
C HIS A 47 -12.06 -17.70 14.05
N ALA A 48 -12.24 -17.45 15.36
CA ALA A 48 -13.56 -17.50 15.99
C ALA A 48 -14.37 -16.22 15.76
N ASN A 49 -13.75 -15.16 15.21
CA ASN A 49 -14.44 -13.91 14.94
C ASN A 49 -15.15 -13.94 13.58
N ASN A 50 -16.48 -13.99 13.64
CA ASN A 50 -17.35 -14.01 12.46
C ASN A 50 -17.91 -12.63 12.10
N GLN A 51 -17.36 -11.54 12.64
CA GLN A 51 -17.80 -10.19 12.29
C GLN A 51 -17.44 -9.86 10.84
N GLY A 52 -18.44 -9.38 10.08
CA GLY A 52 -18.22 -8.86 8.74
C GLY A 52 -17.18 -7.74 8.74
N GLY A 53 -16.18 -7.85 7.87
CA GLY A 53 -15.07 -6.89 7.80
C GLY A 53 -14.00 -7.08 8.88
N TRP A 54 -13.99 -8.21 9.58
CA TRP A 54 -12.85 -8.61 10.41
C TRP A 54 -11.60 -8.88 9.55
N SER A 55 -10.44 -8.51 10.08
CA SER A 55 -9.12 -8.78 9.51
C SER A 55 -8.14 -8.87 10.67
N PHE A 56 -7.08 -9.68 10.54
CA PHE A 56 -5.98 -9.74 11.49
C PHE A 56 -5.36 -8.36 11.79
N LEU A 57 -5.50 -7.38 10.88
CA LEU A 57 -5.08 -5.99 11.12
C LEU A 57 -5.83 -5.30 12.27
N LYS A 58 -7.00 -5.83 12.66
CA LYS A 58 -7.84 -5.32 13.77
C LYS A 58 -7.60 -6.08 15.07
N ASP A 59 -6.78 -7.13 15.07
CA ASP A 59 -6.51 -7.93 16.25
C ASP A 59 -5.60 -7.15 17.24
N PRO A 60 -6.03 -6.93 18.50
CA PRO A 60 -5.21 -6.23 19.49
C PRO A 60 -3.84 -6.86 19.74
N ARG A 61 -3.70 -8.18 19.55
CA ARG A 61 -2.42 -8.90 19.70
C ARG A 61 -1.38 -8.46 18.66
N ASN A 62 -1.84 -7.92 17.53
CA ASN A 62 -0.97 -7.43 16.47
C ASN A 62 -0.59 -5.94 16.62
N ALA A 63 -1.08 -5.25 17.66
CA ALA A 63 -0.88 -3.80 17.80
C ALA A 63 0.61 -3.40 17.81
N GLU A 64 1.48 -4.20 18.44
CA GLU A 64 2.93 -3.93 18.48
C GLU A 64 3.59 -4.17 17.11
N ILE A 65 3.18 -5.22 16.39
CA ILE A 65 3.73 -5.56 15.06
C ILE A 65 3.28 -4.51 14.03
N LEU A 66 2.09 -3.94 14.22
CA LEU A 66 1.52 -2.90 13.39
C LEU A 66 2.03 -1.50 13.77
N GLN A 67 2.92 -1.33 14.74
CA GLN A 67 3.60 -0.05 14.96
C GLN A 67 4.74 0.11 13.95
N CYS A 68 4.70 1.21 13.19
CA CYS A 68 5.67 1.56 12.17
C CYS A 68 6.27 2.93 12.49
N GLY A 69 7.44 2.93 13.15
CA GLY A 69 8.09 4.17 13.58
C GLY A 69 7.29 4.88 14.67
N LYS A 70 6.87 6.12 14.42
CA LYS A 70 6.10 6.94 15.38
C LYS A 70 4.59 6.70 15.31
N SER A 71 4.11 6.00 14.28
CA SER A 71 2.68 5.85 13.98
C SER A 71 2.31 4.39 13.71
N GLY A 72 1.02 4.13 13.53
CA GLY A 72 0.55 2.81 13.10
C GLY A 72 0.85 2.53 11.63
N ALA A 73 0.89 1.27 11.23
CA ALA A 73 1.10 0.82 9.86
C ALA A 73 0.08 1.43 8.88
N GLY A 74 -1.15 1.67 9.33
CA GLY A 74 -2.19 2.35 8.55
C GLY A 74 -1.97 3.87 8.36
N GLN A 75 -1.05 4.47 9.11
CA GLN A 75 -0.72 5.90 9.04
C GLN A 75 0.65 6.17 8.40
N TRP A 76 1.50 5.16 8.27
CA TRP A 76 2.85 5.30 7.71
C TRP A 76 2.88 6.04 6.36
N LEU A 77 1.96 5.71 5.44
CA LEU A 77 1.91 6.37 4.13
C LEU A 77 1.57 7.87 4.26
N MET A 78 0.73 8.22 5.23
CA MET A 78 0.37 9.62 5.50
C MET A 78 1.55 10.38 6.07
N ASP A 79 2.27 9.78 7.03
CA ASP A 79 3.49 10.38 7.58
C ASP A 79 4.53 10.59 6.48
N ARG A 80 4.70 9.60 5.61
CA ARG A 80 5.59 9.70 4.44
C ARG A 80 5.23 10.89 3.54
N ILE A 81 3.95 11.06 3.20
CA ILE A 81 3.50 12.19 2.37
C ILE A 81 3.81 13.54 3.05
N ILE A 82 3.69 13.61 4.37
CA ILE A 82 3.91 14.85 5.14
C ILE A 82 5.41 15.13 5.33
N GLU A 83 6.22 14.11 5.57
CA GLU A 83 7.65 14.24 5.88
C GLU A 83 8.50 14.50 4.63
N HIS A 84 8.09 14.04 3.45
CA HIS A 84 8.81 14.24 2.20
C HIS A 84 8.26 15.43 1.41
N GLU A 85 9.08 16.48 1.25
CA GLU A 85 8.72 17.73 0.57
C GLU A 85 8.11 17.50 -0.83
N TRP A 86 8.72 16.64 -1.65
CA TRP A 86 8.25 16.34 -3.00
C TRP A 86 6.87 15.65 -3.04
N LEU A 87 6.56 14.80 -2.05
CA LEU A 87 5.22 14.20 -1.91
C LEU A 87 4.22 15.20 -1.36
N SER A 88 4.65 16.04 -0.44
CA SER A 88 3.82 17.07 0.15
C SER A 88 3.34 18.07 -0.92
N ASP A 89 4.20 18.47 -1.85
CA ASP A 89 3.84 19.35 -2.97
C ASP A 89 2.84 18.71 -3.94
N GLU A 90 2.90 17.38 -4.09
CA GLU A 90 2.04 16.63 -4.99
C GLU A 90 0.65 16.35 -4.38
N PHE A 91 0.60 16.06 -3.08
CA PHE A 91 -0.64 15.65 -2.40
C PHE A 91 -1.32 16.76 -1.62
N LEU A 92 -0.58 17.81 -1.25
CA LEU A 92 -1.06 18.91 -0.44
C LEU A 92 -1.07 20.21 -1.25
N SER A 93 -1.93 21.14 -0.85
CA SER A 93 -2.05 22.46 -1.46
C SER A 93 -2.37 23.49 -0.39
N LEU A 94 -1.80 24.69 -0.49
CA LEU A 94 -2.12 25.77 0.41
C LEU A 94 -3.46 26.40 -0.03
N ALA A 95 -4.49 26.27 0.80
CA ALA A 95 -5.74 26.97 0.56
C ALA A 95 -5.56 28.48 0.76
N LYS A 96 -6.39 29.29 0.10
CA LYS A 96 -6.43 30.75 0.28
C LYS A 96 -6.63 31.20 1.74
N SER A 97 -7.14 30.30 2.59
CA SER A 97 -7.32 30.51 4.04
C SER A 97 -6.06 30.22 4.88
N GLY A 98 -4.91 29.91 4.24
CA GLY A 98 -3.68 29.53 4.92
C GLY A 98 -3.69 28.11 5.49
N ARG A 99 -4.72 27.30 5.20
CA ARG A 99 -4.83 25.90 5.64
C ARG A 99 -4.31 24.94 4.57
N ILE A 100 -3.58 23.92 5.00
CA ILE A 100 -3.15 22.81 4.14
C ILE A 100 -4.39 21.99 3.75
N LYS A 101 -4.56 21.73 2.46
CA LYS A 101 -5.68 20.96 1.89
C LYS A 101 -5.17 19.87 0.96
N TRP A 102 -5.71 18.67 1.08
CA TRP A 102 -5.47 17.58 0.16
C TRP A 102 -5.89 17.92 -1.28
N GLN A 103 -5.03 17.59 -2.23
CA GLN A 103 -5.33 17.68 -3.64
C GLN A 103 -6.29 16.55 -4.02
N ARG A 104 -7.59 16.86 -4.02
CA ARG A 104 -8.66 15.88 -4.25
C ARG A 104 -8.43 15.00 -5.49
N LYS A 105 -8.01 15.60 -6.61
CA LYS A 105 -7.74 14.87 -7.85
C LYS A 105 -6.63 13.82 -7.68
N ARG A 106 -5.56 14.17 -6.96
CA ARG A 106 -4.44 13.25 -6.75
C ARG A 106 -4.80 12.10 -5.82
N VAL A 107 -5.57 12.41 -4.77
CA VAL A 107 -6.11 11.40 -3.84
C VAL A 107 -7.08 10.46 -4.56
N GLU A 108 -7.98 10.99 -5.40
CA GLU A 108 -8.89 10.18 -6.21
C GLU A 108 -8.14 9.27 -7.18
N GLN A 109 -7.10 9.80 -7.84
CA GLN A 109 -6.24 8.99 -8.71
C GLN A 109 -5.55 7.87 -7.92
N TYR A 110 -5.02 8.17 -6.74
CA TYR A 110 -4.39 7.15 -5.90
C TYR A 110 -5.35 5.99 -5.58
N PHE A 111 -6.60 6.26 -5.22
CA PHE A 111 -7.58 5.21 -4.99
C PHE A 111 -7.89 4.39 -6.25
N HIS A 112 -7.96 5.04 -7.41
CA HIS A 112 -8.12 4.33 -8.68
C HIS A 112 -6.93 3.41 -8.99
N ASP A 113 -5.71 3.87 -8.68
CA ASP A 113 -4.48 3.07 -8.84
C ASP A 113 -4.50 1.86 -7.89
N VAL A 114 -5.00 2.03 -6.65
CA VAL A 114 -5.19 0.95 -5.68
C VAL A 114 -6.17 -0.09 -6.21
N ASP A 115 -7.33 0.34 -6.70
CA ASP A 115 -8.34 -0.58 -7.24
C ASP A 115 -7.77 -1.38 -8.43
N SER A 116 -7.09 -0.71 -9.35
CA SER A 116 -6.45 -1.34 -10.51
C SER A 116 -5.38 -2.37 -10.11
N PHE A 117 -4.62 -2.09 -9.05
CA PHE A 117 -3.65 -3.02 -8.51
C PHE A 117 -4.32 -4.25 -7.87
N LEU A 118 -5.40 -4.05 -7.11
CA LEU A 118 -6.15 -5.14 -6.49
C LEU A 118 -6.77 -6.08 -7.53
N GLU A 119 -7.32 -5.55 -8.62
CA GLU A 119 -7.82 -6.36 -9.74
C GLU A 119 -6.73 -7.24 -10.35
N LYS A 120 -5.53 -6.67 -10.57
CA LYS A 120 -4.38 -7.42 -11.08
C LYS A 120 -3.90 -8.50 -10.10
N LEU A 121 -3.93 -8.21 -8.79
CA LEU A 121 -3.57 -9.16 -7.76
C LEU A 121 -4.58 -10.31 -7.70
N LEU A 122 -5.87 -10.04 -7.84
CA LEU A 122 -6.91 -11.08 -7.96
C LEU A 122 -6.68 -11.98 -9.18
N LEU A 123 -6.34 -11.40 -10.33
CA LEU A 123 -5.99 -12.16 -11.53
C LEU A 123 -4.77 -13.06 -11.30
N LEU A 124 -3.71 -12.53 -10.69
CA LEU A 124 -2.51 -13.29 -10.35
C LEU A 124 -2.84 -14.45 -9.41
N VAL A 125 -3.57 -14.18 -8.33
CA VAL A 125 -4.04 -15.21 -7.40
C VAL A 125 -4.82 -16.28 -8.15
N HIS A 126 -5.79 -15.90 -8.99
CA HIS A 126 -6.59 -16.84 -9.75
C HIS A 126 -5.74 -17.76 -10.66
N ILE A 127 -4.77 -17.19 -11.38
CA ILE A 127 -3.90 -17.96 -12.28
C ILE A 127 -2.97 -18.90 -11.50
N THR A 128 -2.49 -18.50 -10.32
CA THR A 128 -1.53 -19.29 -9.53
C THR A 128 -2.18 -20.29 -8.58
N SER A 129 -3.48 -20.13 -8.29
CA SER A 129 -4.15 -20.95 -7.27
C SER A 129 -4.56 -22.34 -7.75
N GLY A 130 -4.61 -22.58 -9.08
CA GLY A 130 -4.98 -23.88 -9.66
C GLY A 130 -6.45 -24.23 -9.48
#